data_AF-A0A974UAT9-F1
#
_entry.id   AF-A0A974UAT9-F1
#
_cell.length_a   1.000
_cell.length_b   1.000
_cell.length_c   1.000
_cell.angle_alpha   90.00
_cell.angle_beta   90.00
_cell.angle_gamma   90.00
#
_symmetry.space_group_name_H-M   'P 1'
#
loop_
_entity.id
_entity.type
_entity.pdbx_description
1 polymer ?
#
loop_
_entity_poly.entity_id
_entity_poly.type
_entity_poly.pdbx_seq_one_letter_code
_entity_poly.pdbx_strand_id
1 'polypeptide(L)'
;MKKHILLLTMALLVLIGALFLARPQLVDAGALAQSVYSTPTPNAEGQIIYTVQEGDSCTRIFLLTNVSIDTIITLNGLDEDCSIVPDQQLLLATVAPATATPEGPTPTPTLSPPTPTPFNGSAMVCVVLYEDLDGNQKRSEDEYYMAGGVANLNNREGTFSQTVETFYGFPDNYAVEDLPCFSDVPEGEYNLSMGIPNGYNATTSLNYPLTVTAGDTVIVDFGAQPGSAAATNEDPGASTNRSPLLLAIGFLMLAGGAALAFFFIRSRQNG
;
A
#
# COMPACT_ATOMS: atom_id res chain seq x y z
N MET A 1 37.52 -50.59 50.23
CA MET A 1 37.14 -50.06 48.91
C MET A 1 36.64 -51.13 47.93
N LYS A 2 37.36 -52.25 47.69
CA LYS A 2 36.92 -53.33 46.76
C LYS A 2 35.53 -53.94 47.04
N LYS A 3 35.14 -54.10 48.31
CA LYS A 3 33.85 -54.72 48.69
C LYS A 3 32.62 -53.84 48.39
N HIS A 4 32.77 -52.51 48.50
CA HIS A 4 31.69 -51.57 48.19
C HIS A 4 31.50 -51.38 46.67
N ILE A 5 32.59 -51.43 45.90
CA ILE A 5 32.53 -51.39 44.43
C ILE A 5 31.85 -52.66 43.89
N LEU A 6 32.14 -53.84 44.45
CA LEU A 6 31.47 -55.09 44.08
C LEU A 6 29.96 -55.08 44.39
N LEU A 7 29.55 -54.49 45.50
CA LEU A 7 28.13 -54.39 45.88
C LEU A 7 27.36 -53.43 44.96
N LEU A 8 27.97 -52.30 44.58
CA LEU A 8 27.38 -51.35 43.63
C LEU A 8 27.25 -51.92 42.23
N THR A 9 28.23 -52.68 41.75
CA THR A 9 28.14 -53.33 40.43
C THR A 9 27.11 -54.45 40.40
N MET A 10 26.98 -55.24 41.48
CA MET A 10 25.88 -56.21 41.58
C MET A 10 24.51 -55.54 41.63
N ALA A 11 24.36 -54.46 42.40
CA ALA A 11 23.09 -53.73 42.48
C ALA A 11 22.69 -53.14 41.12
N LEU A 12 23.66 -52.61 40.36
CA LEU A 12 23.41 -52.08 39.01
C LEU A 12 23.04 -53.18 38.01
N LEU A 13 23.71 -54.34 38.07
CA LEU A 13 23.37 -55.50 37.24
C LEU A 13 21.97 -56.04 37.54
N VAL A 14 21.57 -56.07 38.81
CA VAL A 14 20.21 -56.46 39.23
C VAL A 14 19.18 -55.44 38.73
N LEU A 15 19.50 -54.13 38.79
CA LEU A 15 18.60 -53.08 38.30
C LEU A 15 18.42 -53.14 36.77
N ILE A 16 19.50 -53.37 36.03
CA ILE A 16 19.46 -53.53 34.57
C ILE A 16 18.74 -54.81 34.16
N GLY A 17 18.94 -55.91 34.90
CA GLY A 17 18.20 -57.16 34.73
C GLY A 17 16.70 -56.99 34.98
N ALA A 18 16.32 -56.25 36.02
CA ALA A 18 14.93 -55.94 36.33
C ALA A 18 14.27 -55.08 35.24
N LEU A 19 15.01 -54.12 34.64
CA LEU A 19 14.50 -53.35 33.50
C LEU A 19 14.33 -54.18 32.22
N PHE A 20 15.09 -55.27 32.04
CA PHE A 20 14.92 -56.17 30.90
C PHE A 20 13.71 -57.10 31.07
N LEU A 21 13.41 -57.53 32.30
CA LEU A 21 12.23 -58.36 32.60
C LEU A 21 10.91 -57.57 32.64
N ALA A 22 10.97 -56.26 32.86
CA ALA A 22 9.80 -55.38 32.92
C ALA A 22 9.37 -54.82 31.54
N ARG A 23 9.84 -55.39 30.42
CA ARG A 23 9.36 -54.98 29.09
C ARG A 23 7.99 -55.62 28.84
N PRO A 24 6.93 -54.85 28.56
CA PRO A 24 5.65 -55.42 28.19
C PRO A 24 5.80 -56.16 26.87
N GLN A 25 5.54 -57.46 26.88
CA GLN A 25 5.46 -58.25 25.65
C GLN A 25 4.15 -57.87 24.95
N LEU A 26 4.25 -57.37 23.73
CA LEU A 26 3.09 -57.19 22.86
C LEU A 26 2.60 -58.58 22.47
N VAL A 27 1.50 -59.01 23.05
CA VAL A 27 0.76 -60.19 22.61
C VAL A 27 0.02 -59.77 21.34
N ASP A 28 0.54 -60.20 20.18
CA ASP A 28 -0.17 -60.06 18.92
C ASP A 28 -1.32 -61.06 18.91
N ALA A 29 -2.47 -60.63 19.44
CA ALA A 29 -3.72 -61.32 19.21
C ALA A 29 -4.07 -61.08 17.74
N GLY A 30 -3.57 -61.96 16.86
CA GLY A 30 -3.87 -61.92 15.44
C GLY A 30 -5.37 -61.67 15.25
N ALA A 31 -5.69 -60.57 14.59
CA ALA A 31 -7.08 -60.16 14.40
C ALA A 31 -7.84 -61.33 13.77
N LEU A 32 -8.89 -61.80 14.47
CA LEU A 32 -9.87 -62.67 13.83
C LEU A 32 -10.27 -61.96 12.54
N ALA A 33 -10.05 -62.60 11.39
CA ALA A 33 -10.46 -62.07 10.11
C ALA A 33 -11.98 -61.89 10.17
N GLN A 34 -12.43 -60.69 10.55
CA GLN A 34 -13.82 -60.32 10.46
C GLN A 34 -14.13 -60.32 8.97
N SER A 35 -15.01 -61.23 8.55
CA SER A 35 -15.49 -61.28 7.17
C SER A 35 -16.05 -59.90 6.84
N VAL A 36 -15.34 -59.16 5.99
CA VAL A 36 -15.80 -57.87 5.48
C VAL A 36 -16.96 -58.18 4.56
N TYR A 37 -18.17 -58.11 5.11
CA TYR A 37 -19.38 -58.23 4.32
C TYR A 37 -19.78 -56.83 3.84
N SER A 38 -19.74 -56.62 2.52
CA SER A 38 -20.31 -55.43 1.91
C SER A 38 -21.83 -55.56 1.92
N THR A 39 -22.50 -54.77 2.76
CA THR A 39 -23.96 -54.69 2.73
C THR A 39 -24.41 -54.19 1.36
N PRO A 40 -25.28 -54.93 0.64
CA PRO A 40 -25.72 -54.51 -0.69
C PRO A 40 -26.50 -53.20 -0.59
N THR A 41 -26.06 -52.22 -1.39
CA THR A 41 -26.78 -50.97 -1.59
C THR A 41 -27.97 -51.23 -2.54
N PRO A 42 -29.13 -50.59 -2.34
CA PRO A 42 -30.24 -50.67 -3.28
C PRO A 42 -29.81 -50.33 -4.73
N ASN A 43 -30.30 -51.10 -5.70
CA ASN A 43 -30.13 -50.79 -7.13
C ASN A 43 -31.02 -49.60 -7.55
N ALA A 44 -30.99 -49.24 -8.84
CA ALA A 44 -31.77 -48.11 -9.37
C ALA A 44 -33.29 -48.30 -9.17
N GLU A 45 -33.76 -49.54 -9.12
CA GLU A 45 -35.13 -49.92 -8.81
C GLU A 45 -35.43 -49.99 -7.29
N GLY A 46 -34.45 -49.70 -6.44
CA GLY A 46 -34.58 -49.73 -4.98
C GLY A 46 -34.46 -51.14 -4.36
N GLN A 47 -34.04 -52.15 -5.11
CA GLN A 47 -33.91 -53.53 -4.65
C GLN A 47 -32.53 -53.78 -4.03
N ILE A 48 -32.51 -54.41 -2.86
CA ILE A 48 -31.30 -54.87 -2.18
C ILE A 48 -31.11 -56.35 -2.51
N ILE A 49 -30.07 -56.67 -3.26
CA ILE A 49 -29.83 -58.03 -3.78
C ILE A 49 -28.53 -58.60 -3.17
N TYR A 50 -28.59 -59.84 -2.72
CA TYR A 50 -27.45 -60.62 -2.25
C TYR A 50 -27.11 -61.73 -3.24
N THR A 51 -25.82 -61.91 -3.55
CA THR A 51 -25.37 -63.04 -4.37
C THR A 51 -24.80 -64.11 -3.45
N VAL A 52 -25.40 -65.31 -3.49
CA VAL A 52 -25.04 -66.45 -2.66
C VAL A 52 -23.63 -66.91 -2.98
N GLN A 53 -22.78 -67.06 -1.97
CA GLN A 53 -21.41 -67.55 -2.10
C GLN A 53 -21.33 -69.06 -1.85
N GLU A 54 -20.23 -69.68 -2.30
CA GLU A 54 -19.99 -71.10 -2.04
C GLU A 54 -19.93 -71.37 -0.52
N GLY A 55 -20.78 -72.27 -0.04
CA GLY A 55 -20.87 -72.64 1.38
C GLY A 55 -21.87 -71.81 2.20
N ASP A 56 -22.60 -70.88 1.59
CA ASP A 56 -23.66 -70.15 2.28
C ASP A 56 -24.88 -71.01 2.59
N SER A 57 -25.53 -70.67 3.70
CA SER A 57 -26.86 -71.16 4.08
C SER A 57 -27.76 -69.98 4.43
N CYS A 58 -29.07 -70.14 4.36
CA CYS A 58 -29.98 -69.05 4.73
C CYS A 58 -29.78 -68.56 6.17
N THR A 59 -29.40 -69.45 7.09
CA THR A 59 -29.01 -69.05 8.45
C THR A 59 -27.78 -68.15 8.46
N ARG A 60 -26.77 -68.47 7.63
CA ARG A 60 -25.57 -67.63 7.49
C ARG A 60 -25.92 -66.26 6.92
N ILE A 61 -26.76 -66.21 5.89
CA ILE A 61 -27.20 -64.96 5.25
C ILE A 61 -28.03 -64.13 6.22
N PHE A 62 -28.94 -64.74 6.99
CA PHE A 62 -29.68 -64.06 8.05
C PHE A 62 -28.73 -63.42 9.06
N LEU A 63 -27.71 -64.13 9.54
CA LEU A 63 -26.75 -63.57 10.50
C LEU A 63 -25.91 -62.43 9.91
N LEU A 64 -25.63 -62.45 8.60
CA LEU A 64 -24.87 -61.42 7.91
C LEU A 64 -25.69 -60.17 7.61
N THR A 65 -26.96 -60.34 7.26
CA THR A 65 -27.82 -59.28 6.71
C THR A 65 -28.91 -58.83 7.67
N ASN A 66 -29.14 -59.62 8.72
CA ASN A 66 -30.23 -59.48 9.69
C ASN A 66 -31.64 -59.58 9.08
N VAL A 67 -31.79 -60.15 7.86
CA VAL A 67 -33.07 -60.39 7.20
C VAL A 67 -33.55 -61.81 7.49
N SER A 68 -34.73 -61.96 8.11
CA SER A 68 -35.21 -63.28 8.57
C SER A 68 -35.30 -64.29 7.43
N ILE A 69 -35.00 -65.55 7.74
CA ILE A 69 -35.03 -66.65 6.76
C ILE A 69 -36.40 -66.73 6.06
N ASP A 70 -37.48 -66.59 6.82
CA ASP A 70 -38.85 -66.56 6.30
C ASP A 70 -39.08 -65.42 5.28
N THR A 71 -38.50 -64.24 5.54
CA THR A 71 -38.54 -63.12 4.59
C THR A 71 -37.76 -63.45 3.32
N ILE A 72 -36.58 -64.05 3.45
CA ILE A 72 -35.76 -64.47 2.29
C ILE A 72 -36.52 -65.50 1.44
N ILE A 73 -37.13 -66.51 2.08
CA ILE A 73 -37.95 -67.52 1.40
C ILE A 73 -39.11 -66.85 0.66
N THR A 74 -39.87 -66.01 1.35
CA THR A 74 -41.08 -65.39 0.79
C THR A 74 -40.76 -64.44 -0.37
N LEU A 75 -39.70 -63.62 -0.24
CA LEU A 75 -39.31 -62.67 -1.28
C LEU A 75 -38.74 -63.34 -2.54
N ASN A 76 -38.17 -64.54 -2.40
CA ASN A 76 -37.49 -65.25 -3.50
C ASN A 76 -38.23 -66.51 -3.98
N GLY A 77 -39.37 -66.84 -3.36
CA GLY A 77 -40.15 -68.03 -3.69
C GLY A 77 -39.41 -69.34 -3.44
N LEU A 78 -38.60 -69.41 -2.37
CA LEU A 78 -37.87 -70.63 -2.00
C LEU A 78 -38.80 -71.65 -1.33
N ASP A 79 -38.32 -72.88 -1.18
CA ASP A 79 -38.94 -73.93 -0.38
C ASP A 79 -38.77 -73.68 1.13
N GLU A 80 -39.53 -74.41 1.97
CA GLU A 80 -39.49 -74.27 3.43
C GLU A 80 -38.10 -74.57 4.02
N ASP A 81 -37.32 -75.42 3.36
CA ASP A 81 -35.94 -75.76 3.76
C ASP A 81 -34.90 -74.71 3.32
N CYS A 82 -35.32 -73.65 2.61
CA CYS A 82 -34.49 -72.56 2.11
C CYS A 82 -33.29 -73.05 1.29
N SER A 83 -33.57 -73.83 0.26
CA SER A 83 -32.56 -74.40 -0.64
C SER A 83 -31.99 -73.31 -1.55
N ILE A 84 -30.70 -72.99 -1.36
CA ILE A 84 -29.97 -71.98 -2.14
C ILE A 84 -28.72 -72.59 -2.80
N VAL A 85 -28.36 -72.07 -3.96
CA VAL A 85 -27.16 -72.49 -4.70
C VAL A 85 -26.18 -71.32 -4.88
N PRO A 86 -24.86 -71.58 -5.02
CA PRO A 86 -23.90 -70.53 -5.31
C PRO A 86 -24.26 -69.73 -6.57
N ASP A 87 -23.91 -68.44 -6.57
CA ASP A 87 -24.20 -67.43 -7.60
C ASP A 87 -25.70 -67.09 -7.81
N GLN A 88 -26.59 -67.65 -6.98
CA GLN A 88 -28.00 -67.25 -6.96
C GLN A 88 -28.15 -65.85 -6.39
N GLN A 89 -28.93 -65.00 -7.06
CA GLN A 89 -29.30 -63.67 -6.56
C GLN A 89 -30.57 -63.75 -5.71
N LEU A 90 -30.49 -63.28 -4.47
CA LEU A 90 -31.59 -63.24 -3.51
C LEU A 90 -31.97 -61.78 -3.23
N LEU A 91 -33.24 -61.44 -3.46
CA LEU A 91 -33.83 -60.20 -3.04
C LEU A 91 -34.01 -60.20 -1.51
N LEU A 92 -33.37 -59.25 -0.85
CA LEU A 92 -33.41 -59.11 0.61
C LEU A 92 -34.43 -58.06 1.06
N ALA A 93 -34.60 -56.98 0.29
CA ALA A 93 -35.57 -55.92 0.56
C ALA A 93 -35.77 -55.03 -0.67
N THR A 94 -36.86 -54.27 -0.68
CA THR A 94 -37.10 -53.18 -1.63
C THR A 94 -37.35 -51.88 -0.87
N VAL A 95 -36.56 -50.85 -1.14
CA VAL A 95 -36.74 -49.50 -0.60
C VAL A 95 -37.29 -48.58 -1.69
N ALA A 96 -38.19 -47.67 -1.33
CA ALA A 96 -38.70 -46.69 -2.28
C ALA A 96 -37.55 -45.77 -2.75
N PRO A 97 -37.47 -45.41 -4.05
CA PRO A 97 -36.47 -44.46 -4.54
C PRO A 97 -36.57 -43.14 -3.79
N ALA A 98 -35.42 -42.58 -3.38
CA ALA A 98 -35.41 -41.27 -2.74
C ALA A 98 -35.93 -40.21 -3.73
N THR A 99 -37.04 -39.55 -3.38
CA THR A 99 -37.58 -38.44 -4.15
C THR A 99 -36.55 -37.31 -4.20
N ALA A 100 -36.22 -36.83 -5.41
CA ALA A 100 -35.29 -35.71 -5.57
C ALA A 100 -35.80 -34.46 -4.83
N THR A 101 -34.92 -33.84 -4.04
CA THR A 101 -35.16 -32.56 -3.36
C THR A 101 -35.40 -31.45 -4.40
N PRO A 102 -36.38 -30.53 -4.21
CA PRO A 102 -36.57 -29.41 -5.12
C PRO A 102 -35.35 -28.48 -5.13
N GLU A 103 -35.01 -27.95 -6.31
CA GLU A 103 -33.93 -26.97 -6.48
C GLU A 103 -34.18 -25.70 -5.65
N GLY A 104 -33.16 -25.27 -4.91
CA GLY A 104 -33.17 -24.05 -4.09
C GLY A 104 -33.12 -22.76 -4.93
N PRO A 105 -33.28 -21.58 -4.29
CA PRO A 105 -33.38 -20.32 -5.00
C PRO A 105 -32.09 -19.97 -5.74
N THR A 106 -32.25 -19.47 -6.97
CA THR A 106 -31.18 -18.97 -7.84
C THR A 106 -30.42 -17.81 -7.18
N PRO A 107 -29.07 -17.79 -7.22
CA PRO A 107 -28.29 -16.71 -6.61
C PRO A 107 -28.53 -15.38 -7.33
N THR A 108 -28.84 -14.34 -6.56
CA THR A 108 -28.83 -12.94 -7.01
C THR A 108 -27.39 -12.54 -7.40
N PRO A 109 -27.16 -11.86 -8.54
CA PRO A 109 -25.82 -11.44 -8.94
C PRO A 109 -25.20 -10.52 -7.88
N THR A 110 -24.03 -10.92 -7.40
CA THR A 110 -23.19 -10.07 -6.54
C THR A 110 -22.53 -9.02 -7.42
N LEU A 111 -22.63 -7.74 -7.03
CA LEU A 111 -21.92 -6.66 -7.71
C LEU A 111 -20.41 -6.91 -7.63
N SER A 112 -19.72 -6.66 -8.74
CA SER A 112 -18.26 -6.70 -8.81
C SER A 112 -17.65 -5.83 -7.71
N PRO A 113 -16.52 -6.23 -7.11
CA PRO A 113 -15.81 -5.37 -6.18
C PRO A 113 -15.49 -4.02 -6.84
N PRO A 114 -15.53 -2.89 -6.10
CA PRO A 114 -15.13 -1.61 -6.65
C PRO A 114 -13.71 -1.75 -7.20
N THR A 115 -13.49 -1.26 -8.43
CA THR A 115 -12.14 -1.03 -8.94
C THR A 115 -11.43 -0.13 -7.92
N PRO A 116 -10.19 -0.44 -7.47
CA PRO A 116 -9.44 0.49 -6.64
C PRO A 116 -9.35 1.82 -7.38
N THR A 117 -10.00 2.85 -6.86
CA THR A 117 -9.73 4.22 -7.28
C THR A 117 -8.28 4.48 -6.88
N PRO A 118 -7.38 4.87 -7.81
CA PRO A 118 -6.03 5.28 -7.45
C PRO A 118 -6.12 6.32 -6.34
N PHE A 119 -5.47 6.07 -5.21
CA PHE A 119 -5.35 7.08 -4.18
C PHE A 119 -4.38 8.13 -4.75
N ASN A 120 -4.91 9.18 -5.37
CA ASN A 120 -4.16 10.40 -5.63
C ASN A 120 -3.88 11.06 -4.27
N GLY A 121 -2.91 10.51 -3.53
CA GLY A 121 -2.42 11.20 -2.35
C GLY A 121 -1.70 12.44 -2.82
N SER A 122 -2.03 13.57 -2.21
CA SER A 122 -1.30 14.80 -2.42
C SER A 122 -0.21 14.97 -1.36
N ALA A 123 0.76 15.80 -1.68
CA ALA A 123 1.81 16.27 -0.81
C ALA A 123 1.68 17.77 -0.59
N MET A 124 2.46 18.26 0.37
CA MET A 124 2.65 19.67 0.63
C MET A 124 4.10 20.05 0.35
N VAL A 125 4.33 21.07 -0.46
CA VAL A 125 5.67 21.60 -0.72
C VAL A 125 5.73 23.02 -0.21
N CYS A 126 6.51 23.27 0.83
CA CYS A 126 6.70 24.58 1.43
C CYS A 126 8.03 25.18 1.00
N VAL A 127 8.08 26.51 0.94
CA VAL A 127 9.28 27.26 0.59
C VAL A 127 9.59 28.29 1.64
N VAL A 128 10.88 28.52 1.89
CA VAL A 128 11.34 29.61 2.74
C VAL A 128 12.38 30.40 1.99
N LEU A 129 12.19 31.71 1.89
CA LEU A 129 13.24 32.63 1.47
C LEU A 129 13.78 33.32 2.72
N TYR A 130 15.06 33.19 3.00
CA TYR A 130 15.72 33.79 4.16
C TYR A 130 16.89 34.68 3.74
N GLU A 131 17.20 35.68 4.57
CA GLU A 131 18.40 36.47 4.39
C GLU A 131 19.60 35.70 4.94
N ASP A 132 20.52 35.31 4.05
CA ASP A 132 21.72 34.54 4.39
C ASP A 132 22.81 35.49 4.91
N LEU A 133 22.77 35.84 6.19
CA LEU A 133 23.59 36.93 6.74
C LEU A 133 25.08 36.56 6.84
N ASP A 134 25.38 35.29 7.06
CA ASP A 134 26.74 34.78 7.22
C ASP A 134 27.31 34.15 5.94
N GLY A 135 26.49 33.98 4.90
CA GLY A 135 26.88 33.46 3.60
C GLY A 135 27.09 31.95 3.58
N ASN A 136 26.57 31.21 4.57
CA ASN A 136 26.76 29.77 4.71
C ASN A 136 25.76 28.94 3.88
N GLN A 137 24.81 29.58 3.19
CA GLN A 137 23.78 28.93 2.36
C GLN A 137 22.86 27.98 3.13
N LYS A 138 22.71 28.19 4.44
CA LYS A 138 21.88 27.39 5.32
C LYS A 138 21.12 28.27 6.30
N ARG A 139 19.80 28.17 6.26
CA ARG A 139 18.89 28.83 7.19
C ARG A 139 19.23 28.54 8.66
N SER A 140 19.23 29.60 9.47
CA SER A 140 19.41 29.57 10.92
C SER A 140 18.31 30.35 11.67
N GLU A 141 18.24 30.18 12.99
CA GLU A 141 17.25 30.88 13.84
C GLU A 141 17.51 32.40 13.93
N ASP A 142 18.77 32.81 13.71
CA ASP A 142 19.21 34.22 13.74
C ASP A 142 18.99 34.95 12.39
N GLU A 143 18.44 34.26 11.38
CA GLU A 143 18.18 34.80 10.04
C GLU A 143 16.70 34.97 9.79
N TYR A 144 16.31 36.12 9.25
CA TYR A 144 14.89 36.42 9.01
C TYR A 144 14.41 35.91 7.65
N TYR A 145 13.12 35.62 7.57
CA TYR A 145 12.43 35.34 6.32
C TYR A 145 12.17 36.63 5.55
N MET A 146 12.31 36.56 4.24
CA MET A 146 12.16 37.70 3.35
C MET A 146 10.85 37.63 2.57
N ALA A 147 10.12 38.75 2.54
CA ALA A 147 8.97 38.93 1.67
C ALA A 147 9.38 39.30 0.23
N GLY A 148 8.44 39.19 -0.70
CA GLY A 148 8.60 39.65 -2.08
C GLY A 148 9.35 38.68 -2.99
N GLY A 149 9.71 37.50 -2.48
CA GLY A 149 10.07 36.36 -3.29
C GLY A 149 8.83 35.68 -3.84
N VAL A 150 8.97 35.05 -5.02
CA VAL A 150 7.88 34.33 -5.68
C VAL A 150 8.38 32.95 -6.08
N ALA A 151 7.80 31.91 -5.51
CA ALA A 151 8.12 30.53 -5.86
C ALA A 151 7.09 29.98 -6.85
N ASN A 152 7.56 29.30 -7.90
CA ASN A 152 6.72 28.59 -8.85
C ASN A 152 7.08 27.10 -8.85
N LEU A 153 6.08 26.25 -8.67
CA LEU A 153 6.19 24.80 -8.75
C LEU A 153 5.43 24.31 -9.98
N ASN A 154 6.14 23.69 -10.92
CA ASN A 154 5.56 23.12 -12.13
C ASN A 154 6.01 21.67 -12.34
N ASN A 155 5.17 20.86 -12.98
CA ASN A 155 5.57 19.51 -13.39
C ASN A 155 6.01 19.48 -14.85
N ARG A 156 6.77 18.44 -15.20
CA ARG A 156 7.27 18.26 -16.57
C ARG A 156 6.15 18.07 -17.60
N GLU A 157 5.02 17.54 -17.19
CA GLU A 157 3.85 17.30 -18.05
C GLU A 157 3.05 18.58 -18.34
N GLY A 158 3.32 19.68 -17.63
CA GLY A 158 2.58 20.94 -17.75
C GLY A 158 1.14 20.90 -17.23
N THR A 159 0.76 19.84 -16.52
CA THR A 159 -0.57 19.64 -15.95
C THR A 159 -0.73 20.27 -14.57
N PHE A 160 0.37 20.61 -13.90
CA PHE A 160 0.40 21.29 -12.61
C PHE A 160 1.34 22.50 -12.68
N SER A 161 0.83 23.66 -12.27
CA SER A 161 1.63 24.88 -12.08
C SER A 161 0.96 25.74 -11.02
N GLN A 162 1.65 25.97 -9.92
CA GLN A 162 1.20 26.88 -8.86
C GLN A 162 2.30 27.87 -8.51
N THR A 163 1.90 28.99 -7.91
CA THR A 163 2.80 30.05 -7.47
C THR A 163 2.43 30.48 -6.06
N VAL A 164 3.43 30.69 -5.20
CA VAL A 164 3.25 31.25 -3.84
C VAL A 164 4.23 32.40 -3.62
N GLU A 165 3.81 33.40 -2.86
CA GLU A 165 4.64 34.53 -2.46
C GLU A 165 5.24 34.28 -1.07
N THR A 166 6.48 34.71 -0.87
CA THR A 166 7.14 34.61 0.44
C THR A 166 6.73 35.76 1.33
N PHE A 167 6.80 35.55 2.65
CA PHE A 167 6.45 36.56 3.65
C PHE A 167 7.66 36.95 4.50
N TYR A 168 7.54 38.07 5.22
CA TYR A 168 8.55 38.54 6.14
C TYR A 168 8.28 38.05 7.57
N GLY A 169 9.28 37.47 8.24
CA GLY A 169 9.08 36.91 9.57
C GLY A 169 10.36 36.45 10.25
N PHE A 170 10.23 36.11 11.53
CA PHE A 170 11.30 35.50 12.33
C PHE A 170 11.04 34.00 12.46
N PRO A 171 12.04 33.12 12.29
CA PRO A 171 11.85 31.67 12.29
C PRO A 171 11.08 31.13 13.51
N ASP A 172 11.37 31.66 14.69
CA ASP A 172 10.77 31.23 15.96
C ASP A 172 9.26 31.50 16.10
N ASN A 173 8.71 32.37 15.25
CA ASN A 173 7.32 32.78 15.32
C ASN A 173 6.37 31.97 14.42
N TYR A 174 6.89 31.03 13.62
CA TYR A 174 6.10 30.33 12.61
C TYR A 174 6.33 28.81 12.68
N ALA A 175 5.24 28.05 12.68
CA ALA A 175 5.30 26.61 12.49
C ALA A 175 5.38 26.28 10.99
N VAL A 176 5.66 25.01 10.65
CA VAL A 176 5.74 24.54 9.26
C VAL A 176 4.45 24.82 8.48
N GLU A 177 3.32 24.72 9.16
CA GLU A 177 1.98 24.95 8.61
C GLU A 177 1.68 26.43 8.30
N ASP A 178 2.47 27.36 8.83
CA ASP A 178 2.36 28.79 8.56
C ASP A 178 3.26 29.24 7.39
N LEU A 179 4.10 28.34 6.85
CA LEU A 179 5.00 28.64 5.74
C LEU A 179 4.22 28.80 4.42
N PRO A 180 4.75 29.53 3.44
CA PRO A 180 4.19 29.53 2.08
C PRO A 180 4.32 28.13 1.49
N CYS A 181 3.18 27.48 1.25
CA CYS A 181 3.15 26.11 0.74
C CYS A 181 2.25 25.95 -0.48
N PHE A 182 2.69 25.11 -1.42
CA PHE A 182 1.87 24.51 -2.45
C PHE A 182 1.10 23.35 -1.81
N SER A 183 -0.22 23.44 -1.81
CA SER A 183 -1.10 22.38 -1.34
C SER A 183 -1.54 21.49 -2.51
N ASP A 184 -2.01 20.30 -2.16
CA ASP A 184 -2.62 19.37 -3.11
C ASP A 184 -1.70 19.01 -4.29
N VAL A 185 -0.40 18.92 -4.05
CA VAL A 185 0.60 18.58 -5.07
C VAL A 185 0.52 17.08 -5.34
N PRO A 186 0.14 16.62 -6.54
CA PRO A 186 0.14 15.20 -6.87
C PRO A 186 1.53 14.57 -6.75
N GLU A 187 1.59 13.25 -6.58
CA GLU A 187 2.86 12.55 -6.68
C GLU A 187 3.46 12.66 -8.09
N GLY A 188 4.79 12.85 -8.17
CA GLY A 188 5.47 12.98 -9.45
C GLY A 188 6.75 13.83 -9.40
N GLU A 189 7.21 14.21 -10.59
CA GLU A 189 8.44 14.96 -10.81
C GLU A 189 8.15 16.43 -11.13
N TYR A 190 8.76 17.32 -10.35
CA TYR A 190 8.53 18.76 -10.38
C TYR A 190 9.83 19.55 -10.51
N ASN A 191 9.71 20.78 -11.01
CA ASN A 191 10.72 21.80 -10.92
C ASN A 191 10.19 22.94 -10.06
N LEU A 192 10.87 23.18 -8.94
CA LEU A 192 10.62 24.34 -8.09
C LEU A 192 11.60 25.43 -8.44
N SER A 193 11.07 26.61 -8.74
CA SER A 193 11.85 27.80 -9.07
C SER A 193 11.51 28.95 -8.13
N MET A 194 12.49 29.78 -7.79
CA MET A 194 12.33 30.95 -6.91
C MET A 194 12.82 32.21 -7.61
N GLY A 195 11.96 33.23 -7.69
CA GLY A 195 12.33 34.59 -8.00
C GLY A 195 12.59 35.36 -6.71
N ILE A 196 13.83 35.81 -6.50
CA ILE A 196 14.19 36.64 -5.34
C ILE A 196 13.83 38.12 -5.59
N PRO A 197 13.54 38.90 -4.54
CA PRO A 197 13.19 40.31 -4.69
C PRO A 197 14.33 41.15 -5.27
N ASN A 198 13.97 42.28 -5.89
CA ASN A 198 14.94 43.21 -6.45
C ASN A 198 15.91 43.73 -5.38
N GLY A 199 17.15 43.98 -5.81
CA GLY A 199 18.21 44.46 -4.92
C GLY A 199 18.91 43.35 -4.16
N TYR A 200 18.44 42.10 -4.19
CA TYR A 200 19.12 40.96 -3.58
C TYR A 200 19.84 40.10 -4.61
N ASN A 201 20.86 39.38 -4.16
CA ASN A 201 21.56 38.34 -4.91
C ASN A 201 21.30 36.98 -4.24
N ALA A 202 21.03 35.96 -5.04
CA ALA A 202 20.82 34.61 -4.53
C ALA A 202 22.15 34.04 -4.00
N THR A 203 22.11 33.45 -2.81
CA THR A 203 23.25 32.68 -2.27
C THR A 203 23.05 31.18 -2.48
N THR A 204 21.81 30.72 -2.60
CA THR A 204 21.47 29.32 -2.93
C THR A 204 21.07 29.15 -4.39
N SER A 205 20.93 27.90 -4.83
CA SER A 205 20.29 27.61 -6.13
C SER A 205 18.84 28.07 -6.11
N LEU A 206 18.37 28.62 -7.24
CA LEU A 206 16.99 29.10 -7.38
C LEU A 206 16.09 28.09 -8.10
N ASN A 207 16.63 27.00 -8.63
CA ASN A 207 15.87 25.96 -9.32
C ASN A 207 16.23 24.59 -8.75
N TYR A 208 15.23 23.84 -8.28
CA TYR A 208 15.40 22.52 -7.69
C TYR A 208 14.49 21.50 -8.38
N PRO A 209 15.03 20.40 -8.93
CA PRO A 209 14.22 19.25 -9.27
C PRO A 209 13.74 18.56 -7.98
N LEU A 210 12.46 18.21 -7.93
CA LEU A 210 11.83 17.58 -6.77
C LEU A 210 11.04 16.35 -7.21
N THR A 211 11.31 15.22 -6.57
CA THR A 211 10.43 14.05 -6.59
C THR A 211 9.51 14.14 -5.39
N VAL A 212 8.20 14.22 -5.64
CA VAL A 212 7.17 14.38 -4.61
C VAL A 212 6.40 13.07 -4.46
N THR A 213 6.30 12.55 -3.24
CA THR A 213 5.49 11.36 -2.93
C THR A 213 4.24 11.79 -2.15
N ALA A 214 3.12 11.09 -2.40
CA ALA A 214 1.89 11.27 -1.66
C ALA A 214 2.11 11.26 -0.12
N GLY A 215 1.63 12.30 0.55
CA GLY A 215 1.72 12.46 2.01
C GLY A 215 3.01 13.14 2.51
N ASP A 216 3.97 13.45 1.62
CA ASP A 216 5.17 14.18 2.01
C ASP A 216 4.87 15.64 2.36
N THR A 217 5.60 16.17 3.34
CA THR A 217 5.77 17.62 3.53
C THR A 217 7.23 17.96 3.26
N VAL A 218 7.50 18.56 2.11
CA VAL A 218 8.84 18.96 1.68
C VAL A 218 9.03 20.44 1.95
N ILE A 219 10.12 20.82 2.60
CA ILE A 219 10.48 22.24 2.83
C ILE A 219 11.76 22.53 2.06
N VAL A 220 11.73 23.54 1.19
CA VAL A 220 12.88 23.97 0.40
C VAL A 220 13.29 25.37 0.80
N ASP A 221 14.55 25.51 1.19
CA ASP A 221 15.13 26.77 1.65
C ASP A 221 15.86 27.49 0.50
N PHE A 222 15.65 28.79 0.39
CA PHE A 222 16.29 29.70 -0.56
C PHE A 222 16.97 30.83 0.21
N GLY A 223 18.26 31.04 -0.01
CA GLY A 223 19.03 32.11 0.61
C GLY A 223 19.28 33.25 -0.36
N ALA A 224 19.22 34.48 0.16
CA ALA A 224 19.60 35.68 -0.58
C ALA A 224 20.32 36.69 0.33
N GLN A 225 21.16 37.54 -0.27
CA GLN A 225 21.88 38.62 0.40
C GLN A 225 21.64 39.96 -0.29
N PRO A 226 21.69 41.10 0.44
CA PRO A 226 21.61 42.42 -0.16
C PRO A 226 22.68 42.57 -1.23
N GLY A 227 22.25 42.81 -2.46
CA GLY A 227 23.12 43.15 -3.54
C GLY A 227 23.68 44.55 -3.37
N SER A 228 24.79 44.84 -4.05
CA SER A 228 25.42 46.16 -4.07
C SER A 228 24.50 47.28 -4.58
N ALA A 229 23.36 46.94 -5.18
CA ALA A 229 22.28 47.87 -5.55
C ALA A 229 21.19 48.05 -4.47
N ALA A 230 21.03 47.15 -3.50
CA ALA A 230 20.11 47.33 -2.36
C ALA A 230 20.63 48.32 -1.30
N ALA A 231 21.94 48.60 -1.30
CA ALA A 231 22.51 49.61 -0.40
C ALA A 231 22.12 51.06 -0.75
N THR A 232 21.47 51.30 -1.89
CA THR A 232 20.75 52.56 -2.11
C THR A 232 19.37 52.45 -1.49
N ASN A 233 19.29 52.73 -0.18
CA ASN A 233 18.03 53.04 0.48
C ASN A 233 17.24 54.03 -0.41
N GLU A 234 16.08 53.61 -0.88
CA GLU A 234 15.06 54.52 -1.38
C GLU A 234 14.55 55.35 -0.20
N ASP A 235 15.28 56.42 0.11
CA ASP A 235 14.74 57.55 0.87
C ASP A 235 13.61 58.17 0.02
N PRO A 236 12.34 58.17 0.48
CA PRO A 236 11.25 58.86 -0.22
C PRO A 236 11.45 60.38 -0.24
N GLY A 237 12.48 60.90 0.44
CA GLY A 237 12.94 62.28 0.45
C GLY A 237 14.24 62.55 -0.31
N ALA A 238 14.86 61.56 -0.97
CA ALA A 238 16.07 61.79 -1.75
C ALA A 238 15.68 62.44 -3.07
N SER A 239 15.52 63.78 -3.01
CA SER A 239 15.51 64.63 -4.18
C SER A 239 16.58 64.12 -5.13
N THR A 240 16.15 63.60 -6.30
CA THR A 240 17.04 63.46 -7.44
C THR A 240 17.83 64.75 -7.47
N ASN A 241 19.14 64.67 -7.23
CA ASN A 241 20.01 65.83 -7.19
C ASN A 241 20.18 66.29 -8.65
N ARG A 242 19.08 66.77 -9.23
CA ARG A 242 19.01 67.36 -10.57
C ARG A 242 19.88 68.58 -10.45
N SER A 243 21.12 68.48 -10.93
CA SER A 243 22.09 69.55 -10.78
C SER A 243 21.44 70.82 -11.34
N PRO A 244 21.19 71.86 -10.52
CA PRO A 244 20.64 73.12 -11.04
C PRO A 244 21.56 73.71 -12.11
N LEU A 245 22.84 73.35 -12.08
CA LEU A 245 23.81 73.59 -13.13
C LEU A 245 23.39 73.00 -14.49
N LEU A 246 22.99 71.72 -14.55
CA LEU A 246 22.58 71.07 -15.80
C LEU A 246 21.28 71.66 -16.35
N LEU A 247 20.35 72.02 -15.46
CA LEU A 247 19.13 72.74 -15.85
C LEU A 247 19.46 74.12 -16.42
N ALA A 248 20.36 74.87 -15.77
CA ALA A 248 20.81 76.17 -16.25
C ALA A 248 21.55 76.06 -17.60
N ILE A 249 22.42 75.06 -17.76
CA ILE A 249 23.10 74.78 -19.04
C ILE A 249 22.07 74.42 -20.13
N GLY A 250 21.06 73.62 -19.80
CA GLY A 250 19.97 73.29 -20.71
C GLY A 250 19.18 74.51 -21.17
N PHE A 251 18.83 75.41 -20.24
CA PHE A 251 18.18 76.68 -20.57
C PHE A 251 19.07 77.59 -21.43
N LEU A 252 20.37 77.64 -21.17
CA LEU A 252 21.32 78.44 -21.95
C LEU A 252 21.44 77.90 -23.38
N MET A 253 21.49 76.57 -23.55
CA MET A 253 21.49 75.94 -24.86
C MET A 253 20.19 76.20 -25.63
N LEU A 254 19.02 76.09 -24.99
CA LEU A 254 17.74 76.40 -25.62
C LEU A 254 17.64 77.88 -26.03
N ALA A 255 18.06 78.80 -25.15
CA ALA A 255 18.07 80.23 -25.44
C ALA A 255 19.04 80.57 -26.58
N GLY A 256 20.23 79.96 -26.60
CA GLY A 256 21.20 80.11 -27.68
C GLY A 256 20.66 79.59 -29.02
N GLY A 257 20.03 78.42 -29.03
CA GLY A 257 19.37 77.88 -30.22
C GLY A 257 18.26 78.77 -30.75
N ALA A 258 17.39 79.29 -29.86
CA ALA A 258 16.33 80.22 -30.24
C ALA A 258 16.88 81.54 -30.80
N ALA A 259 17.95 82.09 -30.21
CA ALA A 259 18.59 83.30 -30.69
C ALA A 259 19.22 83.12 -32.08
N LEU A 260 19.91 82.00 -32.31
CA LEU A 260 20.44 81.64 -33.62
C LEU A 260 19.32 81.49 -34.66
N ALA A 261 18.25 80.77 -34.32
CA ALA A 261 17.10 80.61 -35.21
C ALA A 261 16.46 81.97 -35.56
N PHE A 262 16.26 82.84 -34.57
CA PHE A 262 15.75 84.19 -34.78
C PHE A 262 16.67 85.02 -35.68
N PHE A 263 18.00 84.96 -35.46
CA PHE A 263 18.97 85.64 -36.29
C PHE A 263 18.91 85.19 -37.75
N PHE A 264 18.85 83.88 -38.01
CA PHE A 264 18.73 83.34 -39.38
C PHE A 264 17.41 83.73 -40.06
N ILE A 265 16.30 83.77 -39.31
CA ILE A 265 15.01 84.24 -39.83
C ILE A 265 15.10 85.73 -40.18
N ARG A 266 15.69 86.55 -39.31
CA ARG A 266 15.85 88.00 -39.52
C ARG A 266 16.81 88.31 -40.67
N SER A 267 17.93 87.58 -40.79
CA SER A 267 18.93 87.80 -41.84
C SER A 267 18.38 87.48 -43.24
N ARG A 268 17.41 86.56 -43.34
CA ARG A 268 16.69 86.27 -44.60
C ARG A 268 15.68 87.34 -45.00
N GLN A 269 15.22 88.18 -44.08
CA GLN A 269 14.24 89.24 -44.37
C GLN A 269 14.90 90.57 -44.76
N ASN A 270 16.21 90.72 -44.49
CA ASN A 270 16.97 91.96 -44.71
C ASN A 270 18.02 91.86 -45.83
N GLY A 271 17.96 90.80 -46.66
CA GLY A 271 18.74 90.64 -47.89
C GLY A 271 17.83 90.27 -49.05
#